data_AF-A0AAJ6UZ31-F1
#
_entry.id   AF-A0AAJ6UZ31-F1
#
_cell.length_a   1.000
_cell.length_b   1.000
_cell.length_c   1.000
_cell.angle_alpha   90.00
_cell.angle_beta   90.00
_cell.angle_gamma   90.00
#
_symmetry.space_group_name_H-M   'P 1'
#
loop_
_entity.id
_entity.type
_entity.pdbx_description
1 polymer ?
#
loop_
_entity_poly.entity_id
_entity_poly.type
_entity_poly.pdbx_seq_one_letter_code
_entity_poly.pdbx_strand_id
1 'polypeptide(L)'
;MKRLSLFMVFLLCLAATAIAQNCGRQAGGQTCANNLCCSQWGYCGTSDDHCNPSKNCQSNCRSSGSGGGTGGGGESASNVRATYHYYNPDQNGWDLNAVSAYCSTWDANKPLEWRRKYGWTAFCGPVGPSGQASCGRCLRVTNTGTGAQATVRIVDQCSNGGLDLDAGVFQQIDTDGRGNAQGHLIVNYQFVDCGD
;
A
#
# COMPACT_ATOMS: atom_id res chain seq x y z
N MET A 1 -11.66 12.12 -68.45
CA MET A 1 -12.40 11.61 -67.28
C MET A 1 -11.80 10.28 -66.85
N LYS A 2 -11.69 10.00 -65.54
CA LYS A 2 -11.26 8.73 -64.89
C LYS A 2 -9.77 8.50 -64.54
N ARG A 3 -8.97 9.53 -64.22
CA ARG A 3 -7.66 9.29 -63.53
C ARG A 3 -7.40 10.17 -62.29
N LEU A 4 -8.23 11.17 -62.05
CA LEU A 4 -8.14 12.02 -60.85
C LEU A 4 -8.92 11.46 -59.64
N SER A 5 -9.59 10.31 -59.78
CA SER A 5 -10.51 9.76 -58.77
C SER A 5 -9.96 8.55 -58.01
N LEU A 6 -8.76 8.05 -58.34
CA LEU A 6 -8.24 6.82 -57.72
C LEU A 6 -7.16 7.07 -56.67
N PHE A 7 -6.38 8.15 -56.78
CA PHE A 7 -5.35 8.50 -55.80
C PHE A 7 -5.92 9.15 -54.54
N MET A 8 -7.03 9.88 -54.64
CA MET A 8 -7.65 10.55 -53.49
C MET A 8 -8.47 9.59 -52.61
N VAL A 9 -8.87 8.42 -53.14
CA VAL A 9 -9.57 7.38 -52.38
C VAL A 9 -8.59 6.47 -51.63
N PHE A 10 -7.33 6.35 -52.08
CA PHE A 10 -6.34 5.50 -51.42
C PHE A 10 -5.62 6.16 -50.23
N LEU A 11 -5.60 7.50 -50.16
CA LEU A 11 -5.02 8.24 -49.03
C LEU A 11 -5.96 8.39 -47.83
N LEU A 12 -7.25 8.03 -47.96
CA LEU A 12 -8.24 8.14 -46.89
C LEU A 12 -8.42 6.85 -46.06
N CYS A 13 -7.74 5.75 -46.42
CA CYS A 13 -7.91 4.43 -45.79
C CYS A 13 -6.69 3.91 -45.01
N LEU A 14 -5.65 4.73 -44.81
CA LEU A 14 -4.48 4.34 -44.01
C LEU A 14 -4.70 4.62 -42.52
N ALA A 15 -5.27 3.60 -41.87
CA ALA A 15 -5.02 3.21 -40.48
C ALA A 15 -5.45 4.18 -39.35
N ALA A 16 -6.76 4.39 -39.23
CA ALA A 16 -7.37 4.66 -37.93
C ALA A 16 -7.42 3.36 -37.10
N THR A 17 -6.30 2.91 -36.54
CA THR A 17 -6.30 1.90 -35.45
C THR A 17 -5.08 2.06 -34.56
N ALA A 18 -5.22 2.82 -33.48
CA ALA A 18 -4.46 2.60 -32.25
C ALA A 18 -5.02 3.48 -31.13
N ILE A 19 -6.14 3.08 -30.55
CA ILE A 19 -6.42 3.41 -29.16
C ILE A 19 -7.02 2.15 -28.53
N ALA A 20 -6.16 1.27 -28.00
CA ALA A 20 -6.61 0.28 -27.03
C ALA A 20 -6.87 1.04 -25.72
N GLN A 21 -8.10 1.50 -25.53
CA GLN A 21 -8.52 1.94 -24.20
C GLN A 21 -8.65 0.69 -23.32
N ASN A 22 -7.98 0.70 -22.18
CA ASN A 22 -7.87 -0.45 -21.28
C ASN A 22 -8.86 -0.39 -20.11
N CYS A 23 -9.47 0.78 -19.86
CA CYS A 23 -10.31 0.99 -18.69
C CYS A 23 -11.38 2.07 -18.93
N GLY A 24 -12.31 2.17 -17.98
CA GLY A 24 -13.32 3.24 -17.94
C GLY A 24 -14.44 3.05 -18.95
N ARG A 25 -15.20 4.11 -19.19
CA ARG A 25 -16.37 4.09 -20.09
C ARG A 25 -16.03 3.69 -21.53
N GLN A 26 -14.79 3.94 -21.95
CA GLN A 26 -14.28 3.54 -23.27
C GLN A 26 -14.07 2.03 -23.40
N ALA A 27 -13.89 1.34 -22.28
CA ALA A 27 -13.68 -0.11 -22.22
C ALA A 27 -14.86 -0.82 -21.51
N GLY A 28 -16.08 -0.30 -21.60
CA GLY A 28 -17.26 -0.93 -20.99
C GLY A 28 -17.22 -0.99 -19.45
N GLY A 29 -16.51 -0.06 -18.80
CA GLY A 29 -16.40 0.01 -17.35
C GLY A 29 -15.28 -0.84 -16.75
N GLN A 30 -14.39 -1.42 -17.55
CA GLN A 30 -13.24 -2.18 -17.06
C GLN A 30 -12.33 -1.33 -16.15
N THR A 31 -11.75 -1.95 -15.13
CA THR A 31 -10.77 -1.32 -14.25
C THR A 31 -9.36 -1.72 -14.65
N CYS A 32 -8.38 -0.94 -14.21
CA CYS A 32 -6.99 -1.24 -14.47
C CYS A 32 -6.45 -2.33 -13.54
N ALA A 33 -5.58 -3.21 -14.07
CA ALA A 33 -4.80 -4.14 -13.27
C ALA A 33 -3.88 -3.39 -12.29
N ASN A 34 -3.43 -4.08 -11.22
CA ASN A 34 -2.51 -3.56 -10.20
C ASN A 34 -2.98 -2.27 -9.51
N ASN A 35 -4.30 -2.05 -9.41
CA ASN A 35 -4.90 -0.84 -8.82
C ASN A 35 -4.43 0.47 -9.46
N LEU A 36 -4.01 0.44 -10.74
CA LEU A 36 -3.68 1.67 -11.47
C LEU A 36 -4.91 2.55 -11.66
N CYS A 37 -4.69 3.84 -11.80
CA CYS A 37 -5.77 4.80 -12.04
C CYS A 37 -6.20 4.79 -13.51
N CYS A 38 -7.50 4.93 -13.74
CA CYS A 38 -8.04 5.07 -15.07
C CYS A 38 -8.21 6.56 -15.42
N SER A 39 -7.39 7.05 -16.35
CA SER A 39 -7.49 8.41 -16.88
C SER A 39 -8.84 8.66 -17.57
N GLN A 40 -9.18 9.93 -17.80
CA GLN A 40 -10.36 10.32 -18.56
C GLN A 40 -10.40 9.78 -20.00
N TRP A 41 -9.25 9.38 -20.53
CA TRP A 41 -9.05 8.86 -21.88
C TRP A 41 -9.14 7.33 -21.97
N GLY A 42 -9.29 6.64 -20.83
CA GLY A 42 -9.39 5.18 -20.78
C GLY A 42 -8.04 4.45 -20.76
N TYR A 43 -6.99 5.13 -20.31
CA TYR A 43 -5.66 4.54 -20.09
C TYR A 43 -5.37 4.36 -18.61
N CYS A 44 -4.63 3.29 -18.31
CA CYS A 44 -4.17 2.94 -16.97
C CYS A 44 -2.80 3.56 -16.69
N GLY A 45 -2.64 4.17 -15.52
CA GLY A 45 -1.36 4.72 -15.09
C GLY A 45 -1.40 5.26 -13.66
N THR A 46 -0.26 5.76 -13.18
CA THR A 46 -0.12 6.31 -11.82
C THR A 46 0.08 7.83 -11.78
N SER A 47 0.25 8.48 -12.94
CA SER A 47 0.48 9.93 -13.00
C SER A 47 -0.78 10.72 -12.65
N ASP A 48 -0.61 12.01 -12.40
CA ASP A 48 -1.73 12.92 -12.11
C ASP A 48 -2.81 12.92 -13.22
N ASP A 49 -2.41 12.78 -14.48
CA ASP A 49 -3.34 12.69 -15.62
C ASP A 49 -4.23 11.44 -15.59
N HIS A 50 -3.82 10.43 -14.83
CA HIS A 50 -4.55 9.19 -14.65
C HIS A 50 -5.38 9.20 -13.37
N CYS A 51 -4.81 9.73 -12.28
CA CYS A 51 -5.33 9.55 -10.94
C CYS A 51 -6.14 10.73 -10.39
N ASN A 52 -6.06 11.92 -11.00
CA ASN A 52 -6.66 13.13 -10.43
C ASN A 52 -8.17 13.23 -10.80
N PRO A 53 -9.10 13.30 -9.83
CA PRO A 53 -10.52 13.49 -10.12
C PRO A 53 -10.82 14.77 -10.92
N SER A 54 -10.06 15.84 -10.68
CA SER A 54 -10.20 17.09 -11.42
C SER A 54 -9.77 16.97 -12.89
N LYS A 55 -9.03 15.91 -13.25
CA LYS A 55 -8.73 15.52 -14.62
C LYS A 55 -9.63 14.38 -15.12
N ASN A 56 -10.83 14.27 -14.55
CA ASN A 56 -11.86 13.28 -14.87
C ASN A 56 -11.35 11.83 -14.83
N CYS A 57 -10.51 11.51 -13.85
CA CYS A 57 -10.21 10.12 -13.54
C CYS A 57 -11.51 9.32 -13.36
N GLN A 58 -11.56 8.12 -13.93
CA GLN A 58 -12.76 7.29 -14.03
C GLN A 58 -12.82 6.20 -12.95
N SER A 59 -11.69 5.65 -12.52
CA SER A 59 -11.61 4.61 -11.49
C SER A 59 -10.22 4.58 -10.83
N ASN A 60 -10.16 4.08 -9.58
CA ASN A 60 -8.97 4.12 -8.72
C ASN A 60 -8.39 5.54 -8.58
N CYS A 61 -9.27 6.54 -8.58
CA CYS A 61 -8.88 7.95 -8.48
C CYS A 61 -8.41 8.28 -7.07
N ARG A 62 -7.48 9.23 -6.96
CA ARG A 62 -7.15 9.87 -5.69
C ARG A 62 -8.41 10.58 -5.20
N SER A 63 -8.86 10.37 -3.97
CA SER A 63 -10.13 10.98 -3.51
C SER A 63 -10.15 12.50 -3.67
N SER A 64 -11.26 13.01 -4.18
CA SER A 64 -11.55 14.45 -4.37
C SER A 64 -11.78 15.13 -3.03
N GLY A 65 -10.67 15.31 -2.30
CA GLY A 65 -10.54 16.04 -1.04
C GLY A 65 -9.08 16.33 -0.71
N SER A 66 -8.18 16.11 -1.67
CA SER A 66 -6.74 16.26 -1.49
C SER A 66 -6.17 17.02 -2.69
N GLY A 67 -6.34 18.34 -2.65
CA GLY A 67 -5.43 19.25 -3.35
C GLY A 67 -4.04 19.04 -2.76
N GLY A 68 -3.12 18.57 -3.59
CA GLY A 68 -1.72 18.35 -3.22
C GLY A 68 -1.04 19.67 -2.86
N GLY A 69 -1.01 19.97 -1.57
CA GLY A 69 0.20 20.45 -0.92
C GLY A 69 0.92 19.22 -0.35
N THR A 70 2.23 19.16 -0.56
CA THR A 70 3.17 18.24 0.11
C THR A 70 2.75 17.88 1.55
N GLY A 71 2.37 16.63 1.76
CA GLY A 71 2.03 16.08 3.09
C GLY A 71 1.86 14.57 3.01
N GLY A 72 2.96 13.82 3.17
CA GLY A 72 2.99 12.36 3.08
C GLY A 72 2.15 11.68 4.15
N GLY A 73 0.97 11.19 3.76
CA GLY A 73 0.17 10.32 4.61
C GLY A 73 -0.41 9.17 3.80
N GLY A 74 0.17 7.98 3.89
CA GLY A 74 -0.37 6.77 3.28
C GLY A 74 -1.68 6.32 3.93
N GLU A 75 -2.24 5.22 3.44
CA GLU A 75 -3.45 4.58 3.95
C GLU A 75 -3.39 4.47 5.48
N SER A 76 -4.49 4.73 6.19
CA SER A 76 -4.48 4.82 7.65
C SER A 76 -5.80 4.39 8.27
N ALA A 77 -5.73 3.94 9.52
CA ALA A 77 -6.90 3.64 10.33
C ALA A 77 -6.64 3.98 11.80
N SER A 78 -7.72 4.23 12.52
CA SER A 78 -7.71 4.67 13.91
C SER A 78 -8.49 3.71 14.80
N ASN A 79 -8.16 3.71 16.10
CA ASN A 79 -8.80 2.86 17.11
C ASN A 79 -8.68 1.36 16.80
N VAL A 80 -7.51 0.95 16.32
CA VAL A 80 -7.20 -0.42 15.92
C VAL A 80 -6.58 -1.17 17.09
N ARG A 81 -6.98 -2.42 17.29
CA ARG A 81 -6.36 -3.29 18.29
C ARG A 81 -4.97 -3.71 17.82
N ALA A 82 -3.96 -3.53 18.66
CA ALA A 82 -2.63 -4.11 18.47
C ALA A 82 -2.34 -5.08 19.61
N THR A 83 -2.11 -6.35 19.29
CA THR A 83 -1.57 -7.34 20.23
C THR A 83 -0.06 -7.42 20.10
N TYR A 84 0.56 -8.39 20.77
CA TYR A 84 1.97 -8.67 20.61
C TYR A 84 2.25 -10.16 20.36
N HIS A 85 3.34 -10.39 19.64
CA HIS A 85 3.93 -11.69 19.38
C HIS A 85 5.43 -11.64 19.70
N TYR A 86 6.01 -12.76 20.13
CA TYR A 86 7.44 -12.84 20.46
C TYR A 86 8.25 -13.26 19.23
N TYR A 87 8.38 -12.38 18.23
CA TYR A 87 9.28 -12.64 17.08
C TYR A 87 10.74 -12.60 17.53
N ASN A 88 11.06 -11.77 18.52
CA ASN A 88 12.42 -11.59 19.06
C ASN A 88 13.45 -11.41 17.94
N PRO A 89 13.26 -10.43 17.03
CA PRO A 89 14.01 -10.37 15.78
C PRO A 89 15.52 -10.27 16.00
N ASP A 90 15.97 -9.53 17.02
CA ASP A 90 17.40 -9.42 17.34
C ASP A 90 18.03 -10.77 17.71
N GLN A 91 17.36 -11.57 18.54
CA GLN A 91 17.80 -12.90 18.95
C GLN A 91 17.83 -13.89 17.77
N ASN A 92 16.95 -13.68 16.80
CA ASN A 92 16.85 -14.48 15.58
C ASN A 92 17.68 -13.91 14.41
N GLY A 93 18.61 -12.99 14.66
CA GLY A 93 19.48 -12.42 13.62
C GLY A 93 18.72 -11.66 12.53
N TRP A 94 17.54 -11.16 12.87
CA TRP A 94 16.56 -10.53 11.98
C TRP A 94 16.18 -11.43 10.79
N ASP A 95 16.26 -12.75 10.93
CA ASP A 95 15.92 -13.73 9.89
C ASP A 95 14.42 -14.03 9.87
N LEU A 96 13.75 -13.67 8.77
CA LEU A 96 12.31 -13.92 8.61
C LEU A 96 11.98 -15.42 8.54
N ASN A 97 12.91 -16.27 8.07
CA ASN A 97 12.71 -17.72 8.02
C ASN A 97 12.73 -18.33 9.42
N ALA A 98 13.62 -17.84 10.30
CA ALA A 98 13.78 -18.36 11.65
C ALA A 98 12.49 -18.21 12.48
N VAL A 99 11.70 -17.18 12.21
CA VAL A 99 10.42 -16.93 12.88
C VAL A 99 9.21 -17.41 12.07
N SER A 100 9.43 -18.07 10.93
CA SER A 100 8.36 -18.53 10.02
C SER A 100 7.38 -17.42 9.60
N ALA A 101 7.88 -16.19 9.44
CA ALA A 101 7.03 -15.05 9.07
C ALA A 101 6.46 -15.25 7.66
N TYR A 102 5.18 -14.93 7.43
CA TYR A 102 4.53 -15.10 6.13
C TYR A 102 5.30 -14.45 4.96
N CYS A 103 5.88 -13.26 5.18
CA CYS A 103 6.62 -12.55 4.14
C CYS A 103 8.02 -13.12 3.84
N SER A 104 8.49 -14.13 4.59
CA SER A 104 9.79 -14.78 4.36
C SER A 104 10.00 -15.24 2.92
N THR A 105 8.94 -15.72 2.26
CA THR A 105 8.94 -16.15 0.85
C THR A 105 9.54 -15.10 -0.10
N TRP A 106 9.32 -13.81 0.18
CA TRP A 106 9.73 -12.72 -0.71
C TRP A 106 10.80 -11.81 -0.11
N ASP A 107 10.82 -11.68 1.22
CA ASP A 107 11.61 -10.66 1.91
C ASP A 107 12.79 -11.20 2.70
N ALA A 108 12.91 -12.53 2.89
CA ALA A 108 13.98 -13.11 3.72
C ALA A 108 15.39 -12.80 3.22
N ASN A 109 15.58 -12.73 1.89
CA ASN A 109 16.88 -12.47 1.27
C ASN A 109 17.25 -10.99 1.19
N LYS A 110 16.44 -10.08 1.74
CA LYS A 110 16.77 -8.66 1.76
C LYS A 110 17.98 -8.39 2.67
N PRO A 111 18.75 -7.31 2.42
CA PRO A 111 19.92 -6.97 3.22
C PRO A 111 19.61 -6.90 4.72
N LEU A 112 20.57 -7.29 5.56
CA LEU A 112 20.40 -7.23 7.01
C LEU A 112 19.99 -5.82 7.48
N GLU A 113 20.55 -4.77 6.88
CA GLU A 113 20.21 -3.39 7.17
C GLU A 113 18.72 -3.09 6.93
N TRP A 114 18.15 -3.62 5.85
CA TRP A 114 16.73 -3.48 5.55
C TRP A 114 15.86 -4.20 6.58
N ARG A 115 16.25 -5.44 6.93
CA ARG A 115 15.51 -6.30 7.87
C ARG A 115 15.51 -5.73 9.29
N ARG A 116 16.61 -5.10 9.70
CA ARG A 116 16.80 -4.52 11.05
C ARG A 116 16.46 -3.04 11.20
N LYS A 117 16.07 -2.37 10.11
CA LYS A 117 15.83 -0.93 10.12
C LYS A 117 14.70 -0.51 11.06
N TYR A 118 13.67 -1.32 11.14
CA TYR A 118 12.46 -1.08 11.94
C TYR A 118 12.05 -2.36 12.65
N GLY A 119 11.37 -2.22 13.80
CA GLY A 119 10.76 -3.36 14.49
C GLY A 119 9.67 -4.03 13.64
N TRP A 120 9.34 -5.27 13.97
CA TRP A 120 8.45 -6.10 13.14
C TRP A 120 7.00 -6.09 13.63
N THR A 121 6.07 -6.34 12.71
CA THR A 121 4.66 -6.55 12.99
C THR A 121 4.03 -7.52 11.99
N ALA A 122 3.01 -8.26 12.42
CA ALA A 122 1.98 -8.76 11.52
C ALA A 122 0.95 -7.67 11.22
N PHE A 123 0.31 -7.75 10.06
CA PHE A 123 -0.74 -6.82 9.67
C PHE A 123 -1.98 -7.51 9.10
N CYS A 124 -3.14 -7.09 9.59
CA CYS A 124 -4.45 -7.49 9.12
C CYS A 124 -5.49 -6.39 9.43
N GLY A 125 -5.04 -5.13 9.38
CA GLY A 125 -5.85 -3.97 9.71
C GLY A 125 -6.97 -3.73 8.69
N PRO A 126 -7.98 -2.91 9.06
CA PRO A 126 -9.17 -2.70 8.25
C PRO A 126 -8.93 -1.86 6.98
N VAL A 127 -7.80 -1.14 6.91
CA VAL A 127 -7.47 -0.21 5.81
C VAL A 127 -6.03 -0.43 5.34
N GLY A 128 -5.86 -0.74 4.05
CA GLY A 128 -4.56 -0.98 3.42
C GLY A 128 -4.50 -2.34 2.74
N PRO A 129 -3.40 -2.65 2.03
CA PRO A 129 -3.20 -3.96 1.44
C PRO A 129 -3.07 -5.05 2.52
N SER A 130 -3.41 -6.28 2.18
CA SER A 130 -3.23 -7.45 3.04
C SER A 130 -2.42 -8.54 2.33
N GLY A 131 -1.94 -9.52 3.11
CA GLY A 131 -1.14 -10.64 2.60
C GLY A 131 0.14 -10.18 1.90
N GLN A 132 0.44 -10.76 0.74
CA GLN A 132 1.67 -10.47 0.01
C GLN A 132 1.83 -8.98 -0.32
N ALA A 133 0.74 -8.27 -0.60
CA ALA A 133 0.79 -6.86 -0.99
C ALA A 133 1.18 -5.91 0.15
N SER A 134 1.12 -6.36 1.41
CA SER A 134 1.59 -5.60 2.57
C SER A 134 3.03 -5.92 2.96
N CYS A 135 3.60 -7.04 2.48
CA CYS A 135 4.94 -7.47 2.85
C CYS A 135 6.00 -6.39 2.58
N GLY A 136 6.81 -6.11 3.60
CA GLY A 136 7.90 -5.15 3.54
C GLY A 136 7.48 -3.69 3.63
N ARG A 137 6.18 -3.35 3.60
CA ARG A 137 5.70 -1.97 3.79
C ARG A 137 5.85 -1.54 5.26
N CYS A 138 5.92 -0.23 5.50
CA CYS A 138 6.10 0.33 6.83
C CYS A 138 4.85 1.05 7.34
N LEU A 139 4.64 0.97 8.65
CA LEU A 139 3.57 1.66 9.36
C LEU A 139 4.18 2.56 10.43
N ARG A 140 3.71 3.80 10.52
CA ARG A 140 3.84 4.60 11.75
C ARG A 140 2.67 4.25 12.65
N VAL A 141 2.96 3.63 13.79
CA VAL A 141 1.98 3.19 14.80
C VAL A 141 2.03 4.15 15.97
N THR A 142 0.86 4.59 16.44
CA THR A 142 0.70 5.54 17.55
C THR A 142 -0.22 4.93 18.61
N ASN A 143 0.26 4.77 19.84
CA ASN A 143 -0.58 4.41 20.98
C ASN A 143 -1.57 5.57 21.25
N THR A 144 -2.87 5.29 21.21
CA THR A 144 -3.90 6.34 21.39
C THR A 144 -3.99 6.84 22.83
N GLY A 145 -3.59 6.03 23.80
CA GLY A 145 -3.62 6.39 25.22
C GLY A 145 -2.48 7.30 25.65
N THR A 146 -1.29 7.10 25.09
CA THR A 146 -0.06 7.80 25.54
C THR A 146 0.54 8.72 24.47
N GLY A 147 0.16 8.57 23.22
CA GLY A 147 0.77 9.27 22.09
C GLY A 147 2.16 8.74 21.69
N ALA A 148 2.66 7.69 22.37
CA ALA A 148 3.94 7.06 22.00
C ALA A 148 3.87 6.46 20.59
N GLN A 149 4.97 6.54 19.84
CA GLN A 149 5.03 6.14 18.44
C GLN A 149 6.22 5.24 18.13
N ALA A 150 6.03 4.37 17.14
CA ALA A 150 7.10 3.62 16.51
C ALA A 150 6.80 3.45 15.01
N THR A 151 7.86 3.40 14.19
CA THR A 151 7.75 2.92 12.81
C THR A 151 8.11 1.43 12.79
N VAL A 152 7.24 0.63 12.18
CA VAL A 152 7.37 -0.82 12.11
C VAL A 152 7.30 -1.29 10.66
N ARG A 153 7.90 -2.45 10.39
CA ARG A 153 7.81 -3.13 9.10
C ARG A 153 6.87 -4.32 9.20
N ILE A 154 5.99 -4.44 8.21
CA ILE A 154 5.09 -5.58 8.06
C ILE A 154 5.90 -6.76 7.52
N VAL A 155 6.02 -7.80 8.33
CA VAL A 155 6.71 -9.05 7.96
C VAL A 155 5.79 -10.26 7.98
N ASP A 156 4.58 -10.12 8.51
CA ASP A 156 3.65 -11.22 8.69
C ASP A 156 2.19 -10.78 8.50
N GLN A 157 1.29 -11.74 8.52
CA GLN A 157 -0.15 -11.55 8.46
C GLN A 157 -0.83 -12.04 9.75
N CYS A 158 -1.96 -11.44 10.11
CA CYS A 158 -2.74 -11.83 11.29
C CYS A 158 -4.23 -12.01 10.95
N SER A 159 -5.04 -12.37 11.94
CA SER A 159 -6.49 -12.53 11.80
C SER A 159 -7.31 -11.78 12.88
N ASN A 160 -6.67 -10.89 13.65
CA ASN A 160 -7.30 -10.14 14.74
C ASN A 160 -7.95 -8.81 14.29
N GLY A 161 -7.91 -8.49 12.99
CA GLY A 161 -8.44 -7.25 12.43
C GLY A 161 -7.59 -6.01 12.72
N GLY A 162 -6.32 -6.19 13.08
CA GLY A 162 -5.44 -5.09 13.48
C GLY A 162 -3.97 -5.38 13.24
N LEU A 163 -3.18 -5.25 14.30
CA LEU A 163 -1.72 -5.48 14.29
C LEU A 163 -1.35 -6.54 15.31
N ASP A 164 -0.24 -7.23 15.05
CA ASP A 164 0.44 -8.07 16.04
C ASP A 164 1.92 -7.69 16.08
N LEU A 165 2.26 -6.77 17.00
CA LEU A 165 3.59 -6.17 17.08
C LEU A 165 4.59 -7.16 17.66
N ASP A 166 5.87 -7.08 17.30
CA ASP A 166 6.89 -7.71 18.13
C ASP A 166 6.81 -7.17 19.57
N ALA A 167 6.98 -8.04 20.57
CA ALA A 167 6.86 -7.69 21.98
C ALA A 167 7.79 -6.52 22.38
N GLY A 168 8.99 -6.41 21.79
CA GLY A 168 9.89 -5.28 22.04
C GLY A 168 9.31 -3.96 21.56
N VAL A 169 8.66 -3.95 20.39
CA VAL A 169 7.96 -2.76 19.86
C VAL A 169 6.73 -2.42 20.68
N PHE A 170 5.94 -3.44 21.06
CA PHE A 170 4.76 -3.24 21.89
C PHE A 170 5.14 -2.56 23.21
N GLN A 171 6.17 -3.07 23.90
CA GLN A 171 6.68 -2.48 25.14
C GLN A 171 7.25 -1.07 24.95
N GLN A 172 7.90 -0.79 23.81
CA GLN A 172 8.40 0.55 23.48
C GLN A 172 7.28 1.60 23.46
N ILE A 173 6.09 1.26 22.98
CA ILE A 173 4.96 2.20 22.87
C ILE A 173 3.91 2.04 23.98
N ASP A 174 3.99 1.01 24.83
CA ASP A 174 3.16 0.83 26.03
C ASP A 174 3.75 1.58 27.25
N THR A 175 3.90 2.89 27.10
CA THR A 175 4.64 3.72 28.07
C THR A 175 3.94 3.91 29.42
N ASP A 176 2.66 3.55 29.55
CA ASP A 176 1.91 3.55 30.81
C ASP A 176 1.62 2.13 31.35
N GLY A 177 2.10 1.09 30.67
CA GLY A 177 1.97 -0.33 31.05
C GLY A 177 0.54 -0.89 30.97
N ARG A 178 -0.44 -0.09 30.53
CA ARG A 178 -1.84 -0.53 30.47
C ARG A 178 -2.06 -1.55 29.37
N GLY A 179 -1.33 -1.43 28.26
CA GLY A 179 -1.43 -2.36 27.15
C GLY A 179 -1.06 -3.78 27.56
N ASN A 180 0.06 -3.91 28.27
CA ASN A 180 0.54 -5.19 28.79
C ASN A 180 -0.45 -5.77 29.82
N ALA A 181 -0.98 -4.95 30.72
CA ALA A 181 -1.97 -5.38 31.70
C ALA A 181 -3.28 -5.89 31.05
N GLN A 182 -3.65 -5.36 29.88
CA GLN A 182 -4.87 -5.72 29.14
C GLN A 182 -4.62 -6.70 27.97
N GLY A 183 -3.37 -7.07 27.72
CA GLY A 183 -2.95 -7.92 26.61
C GLY A 183 -3.08 -7.28 25.21
N HIS A 184 -3.31 -5.97 25.10
CA HIS A 184 -3.37 -5.24 23.84
C HIS A 184 -3.31 -3.72 24.03
N LEU A 185 -2.89 -3.02 22.99
CA LEU A 185 -3.02 -1.57 22.84
C LEU A 185 -4.17 -1.22 21.91
N ILE A 186 -4.66 0.01 22.05
CA ILE A 186 -5.43 0.69 21.01
C ILE A 186 -4.49 1.66 20.31
N VAL A 187 -4.39 1.54 18.98
CA VAL A 187 -3.44 2.29 18.16
C VAL A 187 -4.11 2.94 16.97
N ASN A 188 -3.51 4.02 16.49
CA ASN A 188 -3.69 4.50 15.13
C ASN A 188 -2.49 4.04 14.32
N TYR A 189 -2.68 3.70 13.04
CA TYR A 189 -1.57 3.47 12.13
C TYR A 189 -1.72 4.23 10.83
N GLN A 190 -0.58 4.48 10.19
CA GLN A 190 -0.50 5.05 8.87
C GLN A 190 0.61 4.38 8.08
N PHE A 191 0.33 3.96 6.85
CA PHE A 191 1.35 3.55 5.91
C PHE A 191 2.27 4.74 5.61
N VAL A 192 3.57 4.50 5.72
CA VAL A 192 4.62 5.50 5.49
C VAL A 192 5.69 4.93 4.58
N ASP A 193 6.43 5.81 3.93
CA ASP A 193 7.63 5.42 3.21
C ASP A 193 8.66 4.86 4.21
N CYS A 194 9.24 3.71 3.88
CA CYS A 194 10.30 3.09 4.67
C CYS A 194 11.65 3.80 4.46
N GLY A 195 11.82 4.59 3.39
CA GLY A 195 13.07 5.24 3.01
C GLY A 195 14.22 4.26 2.74
N ASP A 196 13.87 3.07 2.22
CA ASP A 196 14.80 1.96 1.92
C ASP A 196 15.66 2.20 0.69
#